data_AF-A0A9Q0N0X7-F1
#
_entry.id   AF-A0A9Q0N0X7-F1
#
_cell.length_a   1.000
_cell.length_b   1.000
_cell.length_c   1.000
_cell.angle_alpha   90.00
_cell.angle_beta   90.00
_cell.angle_gamma   90.00
#
_symmetry.space_group_name_H-M   'P 1'
#
loop_
_entity.id
_entity.type
_entity.pdbx_description
1 polymer ?
#
loop_
_entity_poly.entity_id
_entity_poly.type
_entity_poly.pdbx_seq_one_letter_code
_entity_poly.pdbx_strand_id
1 'polypeptide(L)'
;MNNPDLFRHTNLASRMVRINFLDEFKSKVYWRPDGKDSLLDIGCAGGEITSENIQKILPKTFTRLVGVDINENMVKYANKLFGNTKIRFSLLDIGGDVSNFLKENEPFDHITTLNTLHLVPDQKKAIENIYKLLSPQGNCLLYTIVDSPNFCAYKKMIKKWSEYMENADDYVSFFYKRINPEYMLKKLLKDAGFKECIVEQRQHHFTYDTMDAFEATCKSIIPFYSLIPVEKQAEFMKDFLESAMEFVKVDGNKSSKDSKMPEAKSSVIEWHMLDQSKYVPLNMASLFTIRTMIYPLTVVKTKIQIQKGTAVYNGMFDAFRKIYAAEGTAGIYKGFWVSSFQIVSRLVYFSTYEQTRHLLYTFNIRQNHVRALVAGTAASVVGQACILPFDVVSQHLMVLGQQKQSSPNAGGVVREVNPLNIDYKGKSRFIVTKEIALAIFRREGILGFYRGYFTSLAMFAPNSALWWNFYQVFQDLLDVILPENTSSLLSQCIAGTLGGFAGAVIMNPVDIIRSRIQINRKRSFLETSRLLWAEEGFGIFKKGLSARCTQSVIFSLSIIFGYETIKRLSVKDEYKDKVTW
;
A
#
# COMPACT_ATOMS: atom_id res chain seq x y z
N MET A 1 9.80 6.83 -34.41
CA MET A 1 8.67 7.00 -35.36
C MET A 1 9.21 7.57 -36.66
N ASN A 2 8.93 6.96 -37.81
CA ASN A 2 9.62 7.27 -39.07
C ASN A 2 8.73 7.90 -40.15
N ASN A 3 7.40 7.93 -39.96
CA ASN A 3 6.45 8.50 -40.91
C ASN A 3 5.63 9.64 -40.24
N PRO A 4 6.01 10.91 -40.47
CA PRO A 4 5.35 12.07 -39.85
C PRO A 4 3.86 12.20 -40.22
N ASP A 5 3.51 11.99 -41.49
CA ASP A 5 2.13 12.13 -41.97
C ASP A 5 1.21 11.07 -41.34
N LEU A 6 1.64 9.80 -41.31
CA LEU A 6 0.88 8.74 -40.67
C LEU A 6 0.73 8.99 -39.16
N PHE A 7 1.79 9.46 -38.50
CA PHE A 7 1.77 9.77 -37.07
C PHE A 7 0.78 10.89 -36.73
N ARG A 8 0.72 11.94 -37.57
CA ARG A 8 -0.20 13.07 -37.42
C ARG A 8 -1.67 12.66 -37.45
N HIS A 9 -2.03 11.76 -38.38
CA HIS A 9 -3.44 11.40 -38.61
C HIS A 9 -3.97 10.29 -37.69
N THR A 10 -3.10 9.44 -37.13
CA THR A 10 -3.53 8.24 -36.40
C THR A 10 -3.50 8.41 -34.88
N ASN A 11 -2.64 9.27 -34.34
CA ASN A 11 -2.38 9.33 -32.89
C ASN A 11 -3.34 10.26 -32.09
N LEU A 12 -4.61 10.33 -32.48
CA LEU A 12 -5.58 11.29 -31.95
C LEU A 12 -5.89 11.09 -30.45
N ALA A 13 -6.04 9.85 -30.01
CA ALA A 13 -6.40 9.54 -28.62
C ALA A 13 -5.27 9.91 -27.63
N SER A 14 -4.01 9.59 -27.96
CA SER A 14 -2.84 10.00 -27.17
C SER A 14 -2.60 11.50 -27.21
N ARG A 15 -2.95 12.16 -28.33
CA ARG A 15 -2.89 13.63 -28.45
C ARG A 15 -3.85 14.30 -27.47
N MET A 16 -5.09 13.82 -27.35
CA MET A 16 -6.07 14.41 -26.43
C MET A 16 -5.63 14.35 -24.97
N VAL A 17 -5.02 13.25 -24.53
CA VAL A 17 -4.48 13.13 -23.16
C VAL A 17 -3.38 14.15 -22.91
N ARG A 18 -2.48 14.36 -23.88
CA ARG A 18 -1.42 15.38 -23.78
C ARG A 18 -1.98 16.79 -23.71
N ILE A 19 -3.05 17.09 -24.45
CA ILE A 19 -3.72 18.40 -24.41
C ILE A 19 -4.34 18.65 -23.03
N ASN A 20 -5.11 17.69 -22.50
CA ASN A 20 -5.72 17.82 -21.17
C ASN A 20 -4.65 18.01 -20.08
N PHE A 21 -3.51 17.34 -20.22
CA PHE A 21 -2.38 17.50 -19.30
C PHE A 21 -1.74 18.89 -19.39
N LEU A 22 -1.63 19.48 -20.58
CA LEU A 22 -1.16 20.85 -20.77
C LEU A 22 -2.12 21.90 -20.19
N ASP A 23 -3.43 21.65 -20.23
CA ASP A 23 -4.43 22.54 -19.63
C ASP A 23 -4.31 22.57 -18.10
N GLU A 24 -4.04 21.43 -17.45
CA GLU A 24 -3.72 21.40 -16.01
C GLU A 24 -2.43 22.17 -15.70
N PHE A 25 -1.41 22.04 -16.55
CA PHE A 25 -0.12 22.70 -16.38
C PHE A 25 -0.23 24.21 -16.35
N LYS A 26 -1.06 24.82 -17.21
CA LYS A 26 -1.23 26.28 -17.29
C LYS A 26 -1.51 26.92 -15.91
N SER A 27 -2.21 26.22 -15.02
CA SER A 27 -2.56 26.71 -13.69
C SER A 27 -1.45 26.57 -12.63
N LYS A 28 -0.44 25.75 -12.89
CA LYS A 28 0.62 25.38 -11.94
C LYS A 28 1.97 26.01 -12.25
N VAL A 29 2.08 26.72 -13.38
CA VAL A 29 3.32 27.37 -13.83
C VAL A 29 3.40 28.80 -13.34
N TYR A 30 4.60 29.17 -12.90
CA TYR A 30 4.94 30.55 -12.69
C TYR A 30 5.41 31.18 -14.01
N TRP A 31 4.56 31.99 -14.62
CA TRP A 31 4.92 32.79 -15.80
C TRP A 31 5.59 34.09 -15.35
N ARG A 32 6.60 34.54 -16.09
CA ARG A 32 7.27 35.81 -15.78
C ARG A 32 6.27 36.98 -15.88
N PRO A 33 6.38 37.99 -15.00
CA PRO A 33 5.50 39.16 -15.05
C PRO A 33 5.60 39.97 -16.36
N ASP A 34 6.76 39.94 -17.02
CA ASP A 34 6.98 40.60 -18.31
C ASP A 34 6.47 39.78 -19.51
N GLY A 35 6.04 38.53 -19.27
CA GLY A 35 5.54 37.59 -20.27
C GLY A 35 6.54 37.25 -21.37
N LYS A 36 7.84 37.46 -21.14
CA LYS A 36 8.93 37.20 -22.11
C LYS A 36 9.52 35.80 -21.97
N ASP A 37 8.71 34.85 -21.52
CA ASP A 37 9.12 33.48 -21.25
C ASP A 37 9.60 32.76 -22.52
N SER A 38 10.54 31.84 -22.30
CA SER A 38 11.06 30.93 -23.30
C SER A 38 10.75 29.48 -22.93
N LEU A 39 10.35 28.67 -23.92
CA LEU A 39 9.98 27.26 -23.69
C LEU A 39 10.69 26.32 -24.65
N LEU A 40 11.20 25.20 -24.12
CA LEU A 40 11.76 24.08 -24.88
C LEU A 40 10.85 22.86 -24.76
N ASP A 41 10.41 22.31 -25.89
CA ASP A 41 9.60 21.10 -25.96
C ASP A 41 10.45 19.93 -26.47
N ILE A 42 10.72 18.96 -25.59
CA ILE A 42 11.58 17.81 -25.86
C ILE A 42 10.74 16.64 -26.39
N GLY A 43 11.10 16.17 -27.58
CA GLY A 43 10.39 15.17 -28.36
C GLY A 43 9.16 15.72 -29.05
N CYS A 44 9.35 16.77 -29.84
CA CYS A 44 8.26 17.50 -30.51
C CYS A 44 7.58 16.70 -31.62
N ALA A 45 8.16 15.58 -32.09
CA ALA A 45 7.68 14.82 -33.23
C ALA A 45 7.39 15.74 -34.43
N GLY A 46 6.22 15.65 -35.05
CA GLY A 46 5.79 16.50 -36.17
C GLY A 46 5.51 17.96 -35.82
N GLY A 47 5.62 18.36 -34.54
CA GLY A 47 5.50 19.75 -34.07
C GLY A 47 4.07 20.24 -33.85
N GLU A 48 3.05 19.40 -33.99
CA GLU A 48 1.63 19.77 -33.88
C GLU A 48 1.27 20.19 -32.45
N ILE A 49 1.69 19.43 -31.45
CA ILE A 49 1.40 19.76 -30.05
C ILE A 49 2.19 21.01 -29.64
N THR A 50 3.45 21.11 -30.05
CA THR A 50 4.29 22.28 -29.79
C THR A 50 3.62 23.54 -30.32
N SER A 51 3.15 23.52 -31.57
CA SER A 51 2.65 24.72 -32.25
C SER A 51 1.17 25.00 -31.99
N GLU A 52 0.32 23.99 -31.91
CA GLU A 52 -1.13 24.19 -31.81
C GLU A 52 -1.64 24.18 -30.36
N ASN A 53 -0.86 23.66 -29.41
CA ASN A 53 -1.28 23.49 -28.01
C ASN A 53 -0.33 24.17 -27.03
N ILE A 54 0.97 23.91 -27.09
CA ILE A 54 1.96 24.54 -26.19
C ILE A 54 2.06 26.04 -26.47
N GLN A 55 2.02 26.47 -27.74
CA GLN A 55 1.96 27.90 -28.06
C GLN A 55 0.78 28.63 -27.41
N LYS A 56 -0.38 27.97 -27.25
CA LYS A 56 -1.60 28.61 -26.70
C LYS A 56 -1.56 28.81 -25.19
N ILE A 57 -0.74 28.03 -24.48
CA ILE A 57 -0.56 28.20 -23.04
C ILE A 57 0.50 29.26 -22.71
N LEU A 58 1.41 29.56 -23.65
CA LEU A 58 2.43 30.59 -23.48
C LEU A 58 1.83 32.01 -23.45
N PRO A 59 2.43 32.95 -22.71
CA PRO A 59 2.07 34.36 -22.77
C PRO A 59 2.18 34.91 -24.19
N LYS A 60 1.29 35.80 -24.63
CA LYS A 60 1.30 36.36 -26.00
C LYS A 60 2.63 37.01 -26.39
N THR A 61 3.35 37.53 -25.40
CA THR A 61 4.63 38.23 -25.53
C THR A 61 5.86 37.32 -25.45
N PHE A 62 5.67 35.99 -25.42
CA PHE A 62 6.77 35.02 -25.31
C PHE A 62 7.89 35.30 -26.31
N THR A 63 9.12 35.02 -25.90
CA THR A 63 10.33 35.33 -26.69
C THR A 63 10.58 34.28 -27.74
N ARG A 64 10.58 33.00 -27.34
CA ARG A 64 10.83 31.87 -28.24
C ARG A 64 10.24 30.56 -27.73
N LEU A 65 9.85 29.72 -28.68
CA LEU A 65 9.42 28.34 -28.48
C LEU A 65 10.29 27.44 -29.35
N VAL A 66 10.99 26.50 -28.75
CA VAL A 66 11.89 25.59 -29.46
C VAL A 66 11.39 24.16 -29.27
N GLY A 67 11.05 23.47 -30.36
CA GLY A 67 10.80 22.03 -30.33
C GLY A 67 12.07 21.27 -30.70
N VAL A 68 12.36 20.17 -30.01
CA VAL A 68 13.50 19.32 -30.37
C VAL A 68 13.11 17.87 -30.50
N ASP A 69 13.75 17.16 -31.42
CA ASP A 69 13.57 15.73 -31.61
C ASP A 69 14.90 15.09 -32.03
N ILE A 70 15.05 13.79 -31.79
CA ILE A 70 16.20 13.01 -32.22
C ILE A 70 16.09 12.61 -33.71
N ASN A 71 14.87 12.60 -34.27
CA ASN A 71 14.63 12.23 -35.66
C ASN A 71 14.66 13.46 -36.58
N GLU A 72 15.67 13.53 -37.45
CA GLU A 72 15.83 14.62 -38.42
C GLU A 72 14.63 14.80 -39.36
N ASN A 73 13.96 13.70 -39.75
CA ASN A 73 12.80 13.76 -40.63
C ASN A 73 11.60 14.45 -39.95
N MET A 74 11.42 14.21 -38.65
CA MET A 74 10.37 14.86 -37.86
C MET A 74 10.66 16.36 -37.71
N VAL A 75 11.92 16.73 -37.42
CA VAL A 75 12.34 18.13 -37.31
C VAL A 75 12.18 18.89 -38.63
N LYS A 76 12.58 18.29 -39.76
CA LYS A 76 12.41 18.88 -41.10
C LYS A 76 10.92 19.08 -41.43
N TYR A 77 10.08 18.10 -41.12
CA TYR A 77 8.63 18.20 -41.30
C TYR A 77 8.02 19.32 -40.44
N ALA A 78 8.37 19.37 -39.15
CA ALA A 78 7.87 20.36 -38.21
C ALA A 78 8.27 21.79 -38.62
N ASN A 79 9.52 22.01 -39.02
CA ASN A 79 9.98 23.31 -39.53
C ASN A 79 9.22 23.74 -40.79
N LYS A 80 8.93 22.81 -41.70
CA LYS A 80 8.21 23.11 -42.94
C LYS A 80 6.77 23.56 -42.69
N LEU A 81 6.08 22.96 -41.71
CA LEU A 81 4.67 23.23 -41.46
C LEU A 81 4.42 24.34 -40.43
N PHE A 82 5.25 24.42 -39.40
CA PHE A 82 4.98 25.26 -38.24
C PHE A 82 6.10 26.25 -37.89
N GLY A 83 7.27 26.10 -38.53
CA GLY A 83 8.41 26.99 -38.31
C GLY A 83 8.08 28.44 -38.64
N ASN A 84 8.42 29.36 -37.74
CA ASN A 84 8.28 30.80 -37.92
C ASN A 84 9.34 31.57 -37.11
N THR A 85 9.23 32.90 -37.03
CA THR A 85 10.23 33.74 -36.35
C THR A 85 10.34 33.47 -34.85
N LYS A 86 9.29 32.97 -34.19
CA LYS A 86 9.27 32.66 -32.75
C LYS A 86 9.28 31.17 -32.42
N ILE A 87 8.88 30.31 -33.37
CA ILE A 87 8.79 28.86 -33.21
C ILE A 87 9.80 28.20 -34.15
N ARG A 88 10.76 27.48 -33.58
CA ARG A 88 11.77 26.74 -34.36
C ARG A 88 11.87 25.29 -33.90
N PHE A 89 12.25 24.41 -34.81
CA PHE A 89 12.50 23.01 -34.49
C PHE A 89 13.97 22.67 -34.75
N SER A 90 14.59 21.90 -33.86
CA SER A 90 16.02 21.58 -33.94
C SER A 90 16.31 20.14 -33.56
N LEU A 91 17.41 19.60 -34.08
CA LEU A 91 17.86 18.26 -33.76
C LEU A 91 18.52 18.25 -32.37
N LEU A 92 18.07 17.38 -31.47
CA LEU A 92 18.71 17.17 -30.17
C LEU A 92 18.47 15.76 -29.66
N ASP A 93 19.56 15.09 -29.27
CA ASP A 93 19.49 13.91 -28.41
C ASP A 93 19.62 14.34 -26.94
N ILE A 94 18.52 14.27 -26.20
CA ILE A 94 18.49 14.63 -24.77
C ILE A 94 19.29 13.65 -23.90
N GLY A 95 19.49 12.41 -24.34
CA GLY A 95 20.39 11.45 -23.69
C GLY A 95 21.87 11.67 -24.02
N GLY A 96 22.17 12.54 -24.98
CA GLY A 96 23.50 12.84 -25.48
C GLY A 96 24.22 13.96 -24.72
N ASP A 97 25.14 14.65 -25.42
CA ASP A 97 25.76 15.89 -24.94
C ASP A 97 24.96 17.10 -25.43
N VAL A 98 24.46 17.90 -24.50
CA VAL A 98 23.65 19.09 -24.78
C VAL A 98 24.45 20.40 -24.73
N SER A 99 25.77 20.33 -24.53
CA SER A 99 26.63 21.51 -24.31
C SER A 99 26.67 22.46 -25.51
N ASN A 100 26.74 21.91 -26.74
CA ASN A 100 26.70 22.74 -27.95
C ASN A 100 25.33 23.37 -28.16
N PHE A 101 24.26 22.61 -27.92
CA PHE A 101 22.90 23.13 -27.97
C PHE A 101 22.72 24.29 -26.98
N LEU A 102 23.24 24.18 -25.74
CA LEU A 102 23.20 25.24 -24.73
C LEU A 102 24.09 26.45 -25.08
N LYS A 103 25.14 26.30 -25.91
CA LYS A 103 25.91 27.44 -26.42
C LYS A 103 25.15 28.20 -27.49
N GLU A 104 24.44 27.47 -28.35
CA GLU A 104 23.61 28.04 -29.43
C GLU A 104 22.25 28.55 -28.91
N ASN A 105 21.82 28.06 -27.76
CA ASN A 105 20.56 28.39 -27.11
C ASN A 105 20.83 28.77 -25.66
N GLU A 106 20.53 30.02 -25.26
CA GLU A 106 20.47 30.37 -23.83
C GLU A 106 19.57 29.40 -23.04
N PRO A 107 19.71 29.26 -21.70
CA PRO A 107 18.78 28.47 -20.90
C PRO A 107 17.31 28.86 -21.10
N PHE A 108 16.41 27.91 -20.92
CA PHE A 108 14.97 28.11 -21.08
C PHE A 108 14.27 28.31 -19.74
N ASP A 109 13.25 29.16 -19.72
CA ASP A 109 12.43 29.37 -18.51
C ASP A 109 11.53 28.16 -18.23
N HIS A 110 11.06 27.50 -19.29
CA HIS A 110 10.19 26.35 -19.18
C HIS A 110 10.64 25.21 -20.08
N ILE A 111 10.53 23.97 -19.58
CA ILE A 111 10.79 22.77 -20.39
C ILE A 111 9.58 21.84 -20.31
N THR A 112 9.10 21.37 -21.46
CA THR A 112 8.07 20.32 -21.55
C THR A 112 8.67 19.06 -22.14
N THR A 113 8.19 17.90 -21.68
CA THR A 113 8.50 16.62 -22.30
C THR A 113 7.26 15.75 -22.28
N LEU A 114 6.70 15.46 -23.45
CA LEU A 114 5.39 14.79 -23.57
C LEU A 114 5.54 13.44 -24.28
N ASN A 115 5.60 12.35 -23.50
CA ASN A 115 5.78 10.98 -23.99
C ASN A 115 7.13 10.73 -24.69
N THR A 116 8.21 11.32 -24.17
CA THR A 116 9.55 11.13 -24.76
C THR A 116 10.53 10.50 -23.78
N LEU A 117 10.44 10.84 -22.49
CA LEU A 117 11.40 10.36 -21.48
C LEU A 117 11.54 8.84 -21.50
N HIS A 118 10.43 8.09 -21.52
CA HIS A 118 10.46 6.62 -21.54
C HIS A 118 11.19 5.99 -22.74
N LEU A 119 11.46 6.74 -23.81
CA LEU A 119 12.21 6.29 -24.98
C LEU A 119 13.71 6.55 -24.86
N VAL A 120 14.16 7.24 -23.80
CA VAL A 120 15.57 7.53 -23.56
C VAL A 120 16.15 6.44 -22.65
N PRO A 121 17.17 5.67 -23.08
CA PRO A 121 17.70 4.57 -22.26
C PRO A 121 18.24 5.04 -20.91
N ASP A 122 18.99 6.15 -20.90
CA ASP A 122 19.54 6.75 -19.67
C ASP A 122 18.65 7.88 -19.14
N GLN A 123 17.68 7.52 -18.30
CA GLN A 123 16.78 8.47 -17.65
C GLN A 123 17.52 9.49 -16.78
N LYS A 124 18.60 9.06 -16.11
CA LYS A 124 19.34 9.92 -15.18
C LYS A 124 20.01 11.04 -15.95
N LYS A 125 20.75 10.70 -17.00
CA LYS A 125 21.42 11.68 -17.86
C LYS A 125 20.43 12.60 -18.57
N ALA A 126 19.29 12.08 -19.02
CA ALA A 126 18.23 12.89 -19.61
C ALA A 126 17.72 13.97 -18.63
N ILE A 127 17.43 13.59 -17.38
CA ILE A 127 16.95 14.52 -16.35
C ILE A 127 18.04 15.53 -15.94
N GLU A 128 19.30 15.10 -15.85
CA GLU A 128 20.44 16.01 -15.61
C GLU A 128 20.60 17.03 -16.74
N ASN A 129 20.42 16.61 -18.00
CA ASN A 129 20.47 17.50 -19.15
C ASN A 129 19.28 18.47 -19.18
N ILE A 130 18.07 18.00 -18.82
CA ILE A 130 16.90 18.88 -18.65
C ILE A 130 17.20 19.95 -17.60
N TYR A 131 17.79 19.58 -16.47
CA TYR A 131 18.17 20.54 -15.43
C TYR A 131 19.19 21.57 -15.93
N LYS A 132 20.21 21.16 -16.71
CA LYS A 132 21.22 22.06 -17.29
C LYS A 132 20.64 23.05 -18.31
N LEU A 133 19.60 22.64 -19.05
CA LEU A 133 18.94 23.48 -20.07
C LEU A 133 17.95 24.47 -19.45
N LEU A 134 17.64 24.33 -18.16
CA LEU A 134 16.66 25.15 -17.46
C LEU A 134 17.34 26.37 -16.82
N SER A 135 16.67 27.51 -16.84
CA SER A 135 17.12 28.70 -16.12
C SER A 135 17.00 28.48 -14.59
N PRO A 136 17.75 29.22 -13.75
CA PRO A 136 17.76 28.99 -12.29
C PRO A 136 16.41 29.08 -11.57
N GLN A 137 15.44 29.79 -12.15
CA GLN A 137 14.07 29.91 -11.64
C GLN A 137 13.04 29.21 -12.54
N GLY A 138 13.52 28.45 -13.52
CA GLY A 138 12.67 27.77 -14.49
C GLY A 138 11.94 26.58 -13.88
N ASN A 139 10.90 26.14 -14.58
CA ASN A 139 10.10 24.98 -14.20
C ASN A 139 9.95 24.00 -15.37
N CYS A 140 9.84 22.71 -15.08
CA CYS A 140 9.63 21.69 -16.10
C CYS A 140 8.32 20.93 -15.90
N LEU A 141 7.73 20.49 -17.01
CA LEU A 141 6.60 19.58 -17.05
C LEU A 141 6.97 18.30 -17.78
N LEU A 142 6.90 17.19 -17.07
CA LEU A 142 7.32 15.90 -17.58
C LEU A 142 6.13 14.93 -17.58
N TYR A 143 5.81 14.40 -18.74
CA TYR A 143 4.83 13.33 -18.93
C TYR A 143 5.51 12.14 -19.58
N THR A 144 5.49 10.99 -18.91
CA THR A 144 6.15 9.78 -19.38
C THR A 144 5.29 8.54 -19.15
N ILE A 145 5.43 7.56 -20.03
CA ILE A 145 4.68 6.31 -19.96
C ILE A 145 5.42 5.36 -19.01
N VAL A 146 4.73 4.94 -17.96
CA VAL A 146 5.26 3.95 -17.01
C VAL A 146 5.00 2.53 -17.53
N ASP A 147 3.76 2.26 -17.93
CA ASP A 147 3.31 0.95 -18.36
C ASP A 147 2.40 1.10 -19.58
N SER A 148 2.49 0.16 -20.52
CA SER A 148 1.73 0.13 -21.76
C SER A 148 1.63 -1.30 -22.30
N PRO A 149 0.48 -1.69 -22.87
CA PRO A 149 0.33 -2.98 -23.56
C PRO A 149 1.43 -3.24 -24.61
N ASN A 150 1.92 -2.17 -25.26
CA ASN A 150 2.98 -2.25 -26.25
C ASN A 150 4.28 -2.82 -25.67
N PHE A 151 4.65 -2.43 -24.45
CA PHE A 151 5.87 -2.90 -23.80
C PHE A 151 5.78 -4.40 -23.49
N CYS A 152 4.60 -4.87 -23.08
CA CYS A 152 4.33 -6.30 -22.89
C CYS A 152 4.44 -7.07 -24.21
N ALA A 153 3.86 -6.54 -25.29
CA ALA A 153 3.95 -7.13 -26.62
C ALA A 153 5.42 -7.21 -27.09
N TYR A 154 6.20 -6.14 -26.94
CA TYR A 154 7.62 -6.14 -27.33
C TYR A 154 8.41 -7.25 -26.61
N LYS A 155 8.24 -7.38 -25.29
CA LYS A 155 8.91 -8.42 -24.49
C LYS A 155 8.52 -9.84 -24.89
N LYS A 156 7.27 -10.08 -25.33
CA LYS A 156 6.82 -11.40 -25.81
C LYS A 156 7.35 -11.70 -27.21
N MET A 157 7.34 -10.71 -28.09
CA MET A 157 7.66 -10.86 -29.51
C MET A 157 9.16 -10.95 -29.79
N ILE A 158 10.02 -10.42 -28.91
CA ILE A 158 11.47 -10.35 -29.13
C ILE A 158 12.10 -11.70 -29.47
N LYS A 159 11.54 -12.81 -28.96
CA LYS A 159 12.05 -14.16 -29.26
C LYS A 159 11.83 -14.58 -30.72
N LYS A 160 10.70 -14.21 -31.31
CA LYS A 160 10.31 -14.58 -32.69
C LYS A 160 10.85 -13.58 -33.71
N TRP A 161 10.88 -12.30 -33.35
CA TRP A 161 11.20 -11.19 -34.25
C TRP A 161 12.57 -10.56 -33.97
N SER A 162 13.46 -11.27 -33.27
CA SER A 162 14.78 -10.78 -32.85
C SER A 162 15.62 -10.20 -33.98
N GLU A 163 15.52 -10.75 -35.20
CA GLU A 163 16.23 -10.28 -36.40
C GLU A 163 15.91 -8.82 -36.75
N TYR A 164 14.71 -8.32 -36.42
CA TYR A 164 14.24 -6.97 -36.77
C TYR A 164 13.96 -6.09 -35.55
N MET A 165 14.03 -6.66 -34.35
CA MET A 165 13.76 -6.01 -33.05
C MET A 165 15.05 -5.83 -32.24
N GLU A 166 16.12 -5.40 -32.90
CA GLU A 166 17.38 -5.09 -32.24
C GLU A 166 17.18 -3.95 -31.24
N ASN A 167 17.75 -4.08 -30.04
CA ASN A 167 17.60 -3.14 -28.93
C ASN A 167 16.14 -2.87 -28.51
N ALA A 168 15.24 -3.85 -28.67
CA ALA A 168 13.84 -3.66 -28.31
C ALA A 168 13.60 -3.31 -26.83
N ASP A 169 14.53 -3.70 -25.96
CA ASP A 169 14.52 -3.35 -24.55
C ASP A 169 14.71 -1.85 -24.30
N ASP A 170 15.38 -1.12 -25.20
CA ASP A 170 15.58 0.33 -25.09
C ASP A 170 14.28 1.12 -25.35
N TYR A 171 13.32 0.49 -26.03
CA TYR A 171 11.99 1.05 -26.29
C TYR A 171 10.95 0.68 -25.23
N VAL A 172 11.35 -0.12 -24.23
CA VAL A 172 10.55 -0.41 -23.05
C VAL A 172 10.88 0.63 -21.98
N SER A 173 9.85 1.26 -21.42
CA SER A 173 10.04 2.27 -20.38
C SER A 173 10.94 1.76 -19.25
N PHE A 174 11.90 2.58 -18.84
CA PHE A 174 12.71 2.31 -17.65
C PHE A 174 11.84 1.99 -16.42
N PHE A 175 10.64 2.56 -16.33
CA PHE A 175 9.70 2.39 -15.23
C PHE A 175 8.81 1.14 -15.34
N TYR A 176 8.89 0.39 -16.45
CA TYR A 176 8.01 -0.74 -16.74
C TYR A 176 8.08 -1.83 -15.66
N LYS A 177 6.92 -2.17 -15.08
CA LYS A 177 6.73 -3.14 -14.00
C LYS A 177 7.59 -2.92 -12.74
N ARG A 178 8.21 -1.75 -12.58
CA ARG A 178 8.96 -1.42 -11.36
C ARG A 178 8.03 -0.93 -10.26
N ILE A 179 8.38 -1.24 -9.02
CA ILE A 179 7.59 -0.84 -7.85
C ILE A 179 7.78 0.66 -7.58
N ASN A 180 6.66 1.37 -7.44
CA ASN A 180 6.58 2.79 -7.12
C ASN A 180 7.36 3.72 -8.10
N PRO A 181 6.92 3.78 -9.37
CA PRO A 181 7.55 4.61 -10.40
C PRO A 181 7.50 6.11 -10.07
N GLU A 182 6.48 6.54 -9.33
CA GLU A 182 6.35 7.91 -8.81
C GLU A 182 7.55 8.27 -7.91
N TYR A 183 7.88 7.41 -6.95
CA TYR A 183 9.02 7.64 -6.05
C TYR A 183 10.35 7.66 -6.81
N MET A 184 10.57 6.74 -7.74
CA MET A 184 11.81 6.68 -8.52
C MET A 184 12.01 7.93 -9.37
N LEU A 185 10.98 8.37 -10.10
CA LEU A 185 11.06 9.60 -10.88
C LEU A 185 11.29 10.81 -9.98
N LYS A 186 10.60 10.88 -8.84
CA LYS A 186 10.80 11.95 -7.84
C LYS A 186 12.23 11.96 -7.30
N LYS A 187 12.84 10.79 -7.09
CA LYS A 187 14.23 10.67 -6.66
C LYS A 187 15.20 11.16 -7.74
N LEU A 188 15.04 10.72 -8.99
CA LEU A 188 15.89 11.16 -10.10
C LEU A 188 15.85 12.69 -10.28
N LEU A 189 14.67 13.30 -10.16
CA LEU A 189 14.52 14.75 -10.20
C LEU A 189 15.28 15.43 -9.04
N LYS A 190 15.15 14.93 -7.81
CA LYS A 190 15.87 15.50 -6.66
C LYS A 190 17.39 15.35 -6.80
N ASP A 191 17.85 14.18 -7.25
CA ASP A 191 19.27 13.90 -7.45
C ASP A 191 19.90 14.83 -8.51
N ALA A 192 19.12 15.23 -9.52
CA ALA A 192 19.54 16.21 -10.52
C ALA A 192 19.54 17.67 -10.03
N GLY A 193 18.89 17.96 -8.89
CA GLY A 193 18.87 19.30 -8.29
C GLY A 193 17.51 20.01 -8.26
N PHE A 194 16.43 19.35 -8.66
CA PHE A 194 15.07 19.91 -8.57
C PHE A 194 14.57 19.92 -7.11
N LYS A 195 14.00 21.05 -6.67
CA LYS A 195 13.55 21.24 -5.28
C LYS A 195 12.07 20.88 -5.07
N GLU A 196 11.19 21.46 -5.88
CA GLU A 196 9.74 21.30 -5.77
C GLU A 196 9.22 20.28 -6.80
N CYS A 197 9.30 18.99 -6.44
CA CYS A 197 8.88 17.90 -7.32
C CYS A 197 7.49 17.37 -6.93
N ILE A 198 6.48 17.70 -7.74
CA ILE A 198 5.15 17.06 -7.70
C ILE A 198 5.13 15.97 -8.76
N VAL A 199 4.91 14.72 -8.35
CA VAL A 199 4.87 13.57 -9.25
C VAL A 199 3.59 12.80 -8.92
N GLU A 200 2.82 12.44 -9.94
CA GLU A 200 1.57 11.70 -9.82
C GLU A 200 1.50 10.62 -10.89
N GLN A 201 1.18 9.39 -10.48
CA GLN A 201 0.88 8.31 -11.44
C GLN A 201 -0.62 8.29 -11.77
N ARG A 202 -0.96 8.23 -13.07
CA ARG A 202 -2.35 8.19 -13.56
C ARG A 202 -2.56 7.04 -14.54
N GLN A 203 -3.75 6.44 -14.51
CA GLN A 203 -4.16 5.40 -15.45
C GLN A 203 -5.08 6.02 -16.51
N HIS A 204 -4.76 5.77 -17.78
CA HIS A 204 -5.55 6.23 -18.93
C HIS A 204 -6.07 5.04 -19.74
N HIS A 205 -7.29 5.17 -20.24
CA HIS A 205 -7.91 4.21 -21.15
C HIS A 205 -8.14 4.90 -22.49
N PHE A 206 -7.72 4.27 -23.58
CA PHE A 206 -7.91 4.77 -24.93
C PHE A 206 -8.98 3.95 -25.64
N THR A 207 -9.95 4.63 -26.23
CA THR A 207 -11.02 4.02 -27.01
C THR A 207 -10.81 4.36 -28.47
N TYR A 208 -10.98 3.38 -29.34
CA TYR A 208 -10.84 3.52 -30.79
C TYR A 208 -12.14 3.11 -31.45
N ASP A 209 -12.59 3.87 -32.45
CA ASP A 209 -13.88 3.65 -33.11
C ASP A 209 -13.88 2.38 -33.97
N THR A 210 -12.73 2.04 -34.56
CA THR A 210 -12.56 0.84 -35.39
C THR A 210 -11.23 0.15 -35.09
N MET A 211 -11.19 -1.15 -35.38
CA MET A 211 -9.94 -1.92 -35.26
C MET A 211 -8.88 -1.45 -36.24
N ASP A 212 -9.28 -0.98 -37.43
CA ASP A 212 -8.37 -0.38 -38.42
C ASP A 212 -7.72 0.90 -37.88
N ALA A 213 -8.47 1.74 -37.15
CA ALA A 213 -7.93 2.95 -36.54
C ALA A 213 -6.93 2.62 -35.42
N PHE A 214 -7.21 1.58 -34.62
CA PHE A 214 -6.27 1.08 -33.63
C PHE A 214 -5.00 0.52 -34.28
N GLU A 215 -5.14 -0.33 -35.30
CA GLU A 215 -4.01 -0.93 -36.02
C GLU A 215 -3.15 0.15 -36.70
N ALA A 216 -3.76 1.15 -37.34
CA ALA A 216 -3.05 2.27 -37.93
C ALA A 216 -2.28 3.09 -36.88
N THR A 217 -2.83 3.25 -35.68
CA THR A 217 -2.14 3.87 -34.54
C THR A 217 -0.95 3.02 -34.09
N CYS A 218 -1.11 1.71 -33.98
CA CYS A 218 -0.02 0.80 -33.64
C CYS A 218 1.11 0.88 -34.67
N LYS A 219 0.80 0.86 -35.97
CA LYS A 219 1.78 1.00 -37.06
C LYS A 219 2.57 2.30 -36.99
N SER A 220 1.97 3.38 -36.51
CA SER A 220 2.66 4.68 -36.41
C SER A 220 3.55 4.81 -35.19
N ILE A 221 3.25 4.11 -34.09
CA ILE A 221 4.00 4.19 -32.83
C ILE A 221 5.05 3.09 -32.65
N ILE A 222 4.89 1.92 -33.29
CA ILE A 222 5.85 0.82 -33.17
C ILE A 222 7.15 1.17 -33.91
N PRO A 223 8.30 1.26 -33.20
CA PRO A 223 9.56 1.71 -33.81
C PRO A 223 10.10 0.71 -34.84
N PHE A 224 9.81 -0.59 -34.68
CA PHE A 224 10.33 -1.66 -35.54
C PHE A 224 9.51 -1.88 -36.81
N TYR A 225 8.31 -1.32 -36.93
CA TYR A 225 7.37 -1.68 -38.01
C TYR A 225 7.95 -1.43 -39.41
N SER A 226 8.69 -0.32 -39.59
CA SER A 226 9.33 0.01 -40.87
C SER A 226 10.55 -0.86 -41.20
N LEU A 227 11.10 -1.60 -40.22
CA LEU A 227 12.24 -2.50 -40.41
C LEU A 227 11.78 -3.90 -40.85
N ILE A 228 10.50 -4.23 -40.67
CA ILE A 228 9.93 -5.52 -41.06
C ILE A 228 9.70 -5.53 -42.59
N PRO A 229 10.17 -6.57 -43.32
CA PRO A 229 9.88 -6.75 -44.74
C PRO A 229 8.38 -6.72 -45.03
N VAL A 230 7.98 -6.12 -46.14
CA VAL A 230 6.56 -5.86 -46.49
C VAL A 230 5.74 -7.16 -46.47
N GLU A 231 6.34 -8.27 -46.89
CA GLU A 231 5.70 -9.60 -46.93
C GLU A 231 5.39 -10.16 -45.53
N LYS A 232 6.15 -9.73 -44.52
CA LYS A 232 6.03 -10.17 -43.12
C LYS A 232 5.29 -9.18 -42.22
N GLN A 233 4.98 -7.97 -42.69
CA GLN A 233 4.34 -6.92 -41.88
C GLN A 233 2.96 -7.33 -41.37
N ALA A 234 2.17 -8.04 -42.19
CA ALA A 234 0.84 -8.53 -41.77
C ALA A 234 0.94 -9.57 -40.65
N GLU A 235 1.91 -10.49 -40.74
CA GLU A 235 2.17 -11.48 -39.70
C GLU A 235 2.67 -10.82 -38.41
N PHE A 236 3.60 -9.87 -38.52
CA PHE A 236 4.10 -9.09 -37.39
C PHE A 236 2.97 -8.35 -36.65
N MET A 237 2.08 -7.69 -37.39
CA MET A 237 0.96 -6.97 -36.79
C MET A 237 -0.02 -7.92 -36.12
N LYS A 238 -0.28 -9.09 -36.69
CA LYS A 238 -1.12 -10.11 -36.06
C LYS A 238 -0.53 -10.55 -34.70
N ASP A 239 0.75 -10.92 -34.67
CA ASP A 239 1.43 -11.33 -33.44
C ASP A 239 1.46 -10.21 -32.38
N PHE A 240 1.66 -8.97 -32.83
CA PHE A 240 1.64 -7.78 -31.98
C PHE A 240 0.27 -7.57 -31.35
N LEU A 241 -0.79 -7.62 -32.17
CA LEU A 241 -2.16 -7.47 -31.71
C LEU A 241 -2.55 -8.60 -30.76
N GLU A 242 -2.24 -9.85 -31.06
CA GLU A 242 -2.50 -10.99 -30.16
C GLU A 242 -1.77 -10.83 -28.81
N SER A 243 -0.51 -10.38 -28.84
CA SER A 243 0.28 -10.14 -27.63
C SER A 243 -0.24 -8.96 -26.79
N ALA A 244 -0.80 -7.94 -27.45
CA ALA A 244 -1.39 -6.76 -26.83
C ALA A 244 -2.86 -6.97 -26.42
N MET A 245 -3.58 -7.92 -27.03
CA MET A 245 -5.02 -8.18 -26.86
C MET A 245 -5.41 -8.63 -25.45
N GLU A 246 -4.46 -9.13 -24.64
CA GLU A 246 -4.69 -9.34 -23.19
C GLU A 246 -5.14 -8.05 -22.46
N PHE A 247 -4.83 -6.88 -23.02
CA PHE A 247 -5.11 -5.56 -22.45
C PHE A 247 -6.11 -4.73 -23.27
N VAL A 248 -6.60 -5.26 -24.40
CA VAL A 248 -7.56 -4.58 -25.30
C VAL A 248 -8.93 -5.25 -25.18
N LYS A 249 -9.95 -4.48 -24.80
CA LYS A 249 -11.36 -4.94 -24.80
C LYS A 249 -12.02 -4.55 -26.12
N VAL A 250 -12.53 -5.53 -26.86
CA VAL A 250 -13.31 -5.31 -28.09
C VAL A 250 -14.79 -5.42 -27.73
N ASP A 251 -15.50 -4.30 -27.70
CA ASP A 251 -16.96 -4.29 -27.51
C ASP A 251 -17.64 -4.61 -28.85
N GLY A 252 -18.06 -5.86 -29.02
CA GLY A 252 -18.82 -6.30 -30.19
C GLY A 252 -20.20 -5.63 -30.25
N ASN A 253 -20.41 -4.80 -31.26
CA ASN A 253 -21.69 -4.33 -31.81
C ASN A 253 -22.89 -4.36 -30.83
N LYS A 254 -23.00 -3.36 -29.97
CA LYS A 254 -24.28 -3.00 -29.32
C LYS A 254 -24.54 -1.51 -29.51
N SER A 255 -25.74 -1.21 -29.99
CA SER A 255 -26.23 0.14 -30.20
C SER A 255 -26.08 0.99 -28.94
N SER A 256 -25.78 2.26 -29.17
CA SER A 256 -25.27 3.28 -28.25
C SER A 256 -26.24 3.76 -27.16
N LYS A 257 -27.13 2.91 -26.63
CA LYS A 257 -28.07 3.34 -25.58
C LYS A 257 -28.18 2.50 -24.31
N ASP A 258 -27.65 1.27 -24.22
CA ASP A 258 -27.79 0.45 -22.99
C ASP A 258 -26.62 -0.51 -22.72
N SER A 259 -25.36 -0.05 -22.77
CA SER A 259 -24.20 -0.87 -22.37
C SER A 259 -23.53 -0.34 -21.10
N LYS A 260 -23.86 -0.96 -19.95
CA LYS A 260 -23.02 -0.89 -18.76
C LYS A 260 -21.65 -1.54 -19.06
N MET A 261 -20.58 -0.84 -18.70
CA MET A 261 -19.18 -1.26 -18.83
C MET A 261 -18.94 -2.68 -18.29
N PRO A 262 -18.21 -3.56 -19.00
CA PRO A 262 -17.64 -4.75 -18.39
C PRO A 262 -16.41 -4.37 -17.58
N GLU A 263 -16.45 -4.60 -16.27
CA GLU A 263 -15.40 -4.29 -15.28
C GLU A 263 -14.07 -5.00 -15.59
N ALA A 264 -12.94 -4.36 -15.26
CA ALA A 264 -11.60 -4.94 -15.35
C ALA A 264 -11.42 -6.07 -14.31
N LYS A 265 -10.53 -7.03 -14.58
CA LYS A 265 -10.16 -8.01 -13.55
C LYS A 265 -9.41 -7.29 -12.44
N SER A 266 -10.00 -7.22 -11.25
CA SER A 266 -9.38 -6.57 -10.08
C SER A 266 -8.44 -7.55 -9.39
N SER A 267 -7.22 -7.10 -9.03
CA SER A 267 -6.34 -7.83 -8.12
C SER A 267 -6.78 -7.76 -6.66
N VAL A 268 -7.74 -6.88 -6.35
CA VAL A 268 -8.26 -6.65 -5.01
C VAL A 268 -9.72 -7.11 -4.97
N ILE A 269 -9.99 -8.17 -4.22
CA ILE A 269 -11.35 -8.65 -3.97
C ILE A 269 -12.06 -7.63 -3.07
N GLU A 270 -13.03 -6.91 -3.64
CA GLU A 270 -13.82 -5.92 -2.92
C GLU A 270 -15.03 -6.53 -2.20
N TRP A 271 -15.58 -5.82 -1.22
CA TRP A 271 -16.69 -6.28 -0.38
C TRP A 271 -17.95 -6.68 -1.17
N HIS A 272 -18.25 -6.00 -2.27
CA HIS A 272 -19.41 -6.29 -3.12
C HIS A 272 -19.24 -7.59 -3.95
N MET A 273 -17.99 -8.00 -4.18
CA MET A 273 -17.62 -9.22 -4.92
C MET A 273 -17.73 -10.48 -4.05
N LEU A 274 -17.79 -10.31 -2.73
CA LEU A 274 -17.87 -11.40 -1.76
C LEU A 274 -19.33 -11.80 -1.49
N ASP A 275 -19.57 -13.09 -1.40
CA ASP A 275 -20.79 -13.66 -0.84
C ASP A 275 -20.74 -13.52 0.69
N GLN A 276 -21.41 -12.50 1.21
CA GLN A 276 -21.42 -12.20 2.65
C GLN A 276 -21.99 -13.35 3.49
N SER A 277 -22.93 -14.13 2.93
CA SER A 277 -23.55 -15.26 3.63
C SER A 277 -22.58 -16.41 3.88
N LYS A 278 -21.57 -16.56 3.01
CA LYS A 278 -20.48 -17.54 3.16
C LYS A 278 -19.29 -16.95 3.89
N TYR A 279 -18.91 -15.72 3.54
CA TYR A 279 -17.73 -15.04 4.06
C TYR A 279 -17.81 -14.83 5.58
N VAL A 280 -18.93 -14.33 6.10
CA VAL A 280 -19.04 -13.99 7.53
C VAL A 280 -18.92 -15.24 8.41
N PRO A 281 -19.68 -16.34 8.19
CA PRO A 281 -19.51 -17.56 8.99
C PRO A 281 -18.13 -18.21 8.86
N LEU A 282 -17.56 -18.27 7.65
CA LEU A 282 -16.23 -18.84 7.43
C LEU A 282 -15.13 -18.03 8.13
N ASN A 283 -15.21 -16.70 8.05
CA ASN A 283 -14.29 -15.82 8.74
C ASN A 283 -14.43 -15.95 10.27
N MET A 284 -15.65 -16.07 10.81
CA MET A 284 -15.87 -16.32 12.23
C MET A 284 -15.29 -17.67 12.68
N ALA A 285 -15.49 -18.74 11.90
CA ALA A 285 -14.93 -20.06 12.17
C ALA A 285 -13.40 -20.02 12.17
N SER A 286 -12.79 -19.37 11.18
CA SER A 286 -11.33 -19.19 11.10
C SER A 286 -10.78 -18.41 12.30
N LEU A 287 -11.39 -17.28 12.65
CA LEU A 287 -10.99 -16.49 13.82
C LEU A 287 -11.11 -17.29 15.12
N PHE A 288 -12.13 -18.16 15.23
CA PHE A 288 -12.28 -19.06 16.38
C PHE A 288 -11.18 -20.13 16.43
N THR A 289 -10.82 -20.73 15.29
CA THR A 289 -9.72 -21.69 15.18
C THR A 289 -8.38 -21.06 15.53
N ILE A 290 -8.08 -19.90 14.95
CA ILE A 290 -6.87 -19.11 15.26
C ILE A 290 -6.81 -18.81 16.75
N ARG A 291 -7.95 -18.38 17.34
CA ARG A 291 -8.01 -18.10 18.77
C ARG A 291 -7.75 -19.34 19.60
N THR A 292 -8.36 -20.47 19.28
CA THR A 292 -8.16 -21.75 19.99
C THR A 292 -6.69 -22.13 19.99
N MET A 293 -6.01 -22.02 18.84
CA MET A 293 -4.59 -22.33 18.70
C MET A 293 -3.67 -21.41 19.51
N ILE A 294 -3.99 -20.12 19.56
CA ILE A 294 -3.14 -19.09 20.18
C ILE A 294 -3.44 -18.89 21.68
N TYR A 295 -4.61 -19.31 22.16
CA TYR A 295 -5.05 -19.03 23.52
C TYR A 295 -4.09 -19.50 24.63
N PRO A 296 -3.47 -20.69 24.54
CA PRO A 296 -2.47 -21.11 25.55
C PRO A 296 -1.33 -20.11 25.73
N LEU A 297 -0.84 -19.51 24.64
CA LEU A 297 0.18 -18.47 24.70
C LEU A 297 -0.33 -17.19 25.36
N THR A 298 -1.63 -16.90 25.22
CA THR A 298 -2.27 -15.76 25.89
C THR A 298 -2.23 -15.95 27.40
N VAL A 299 -2.59 -17.14 27.90
CA VAL A 299 -2.57 -17.43 29.34
C VAL A 299 -1.14 -17.36 29.89
N VAL A 300 -0.18 -17.97 29.20
CA VAL A 300 1.25 -17.92 29.58
C VAL A 300 1.76 -16.49 29.61
N LYS A 301 1.50 -15.70 28.55
CA LYS A 301 1.88 -14.29 28.47
C LYS A 301 1.32 -13.50 29.66
N THR A 302 0.02 -13.60 29.90
CA THR A 302 -0.69 -12.89 30.96
C THR A 302 -0.09 -13.19 32.33
N LYS A 303 0.05 -14.48 32.71
CA LYS A 303 0.63 -14.87 34.01
C LYS A 303 2.08 -14.36 34.19
N ILE A 304 2.90 -14.37 33.14
CA ILE A 304 4.27 -13.83 33.17
C ILE A 304 4.28 -12.31 33.32
N GLN A 305 3.39 -11.57 32.65
CA GLN A 305 3.37 -10.10 32.71
C GLN A 305 2.92 -9.57 34.09
N ILE A 306 2.12 -10.36 34.82
CA ILE A 306 1.52 -9.94 36.11
C ILE A 306 2.38 -10.30 37.31
N GLN A 307 3.18 -11.37 37.24
CA GLN A 307 4.10 -11.71 38.34
C GLN A 307 5.07 -10.56 38.62
N LYS A 308 5.61 -10.52 39.83
CA LYS A 308 6.71 -9.61 40.22
C LYS A 308 8.05 -10.30 39.97
N GLY A 309 8.95 -9.64 39.25
CA GLY A 309 10.22 -10.23 38.80
C GLY A 309 9.99 -11.56 38.07
N THR A 310 10.81 -12.55 38.44
CA THR A 310 10.76 -13.95 37.99
C THR A 310 10.29 -14.91 39.10
N ALA A 311 9.49 -14.42 40.07
CA ALA A 311 9.17 -15.16 41.29
C ALA A 311 8.46 -16.51 41.09
N VAL A 312 7.76 -16.70 39.96
CA VAL A 312 7.00 -17.93 39.69
C VAL A 312 7.50 -18.61 38.42
N TYR A 313 7.79 -17.81 37.39
CA TYR A 313 8.16 -18.28 36.07
C TYR A 313 9.43 -17.59 35.57
N ASN A 314 10.39 -18.38 35.11
CA ASN A 314 11.64 -17.89 34.49
C ASN A 314 11.49 -17.56 32.99
N GLY A 315 10.42 -18.04 32.35
CA GLY A 315 10.19 -17.81 30.93
C GLY A 315 8.93 -18.51 30.42
N MET A 316 8.70 -18.44 29.10
CA MET A 316 7.52 -19.00 28.43
C MET A 316 7.40 -20.52 28.63
N PHE A 317 8.48 -21.28 28.36
CA PHE A 317 8.45 -22.75 28.47
C PHE A 317 8.30 -23.23 29.92
N ASP A 318 8.97 -22.56 30.87
CA ASP A 318 8.84 -22.84 32.30
C ASP A 318 7.39 -22.58 32.78
N ALA A 319 6.80 -21.46 32.36
CA ALA A 319 5.40 -21.16 32.65
C ALA A 319 4.46 -22.20 32.06
N PHE A 320 4.63 -22.56 30.79
CA PHE A 320 3.79 -23.57 30.14
C PHE A 320 3.86 -24.91 30.88
N ARG A 321 5.07 -25.40 31.20
CA ARG A 321 5.30 -26.65 31.93
C ARG A 321 4.66 -26.62 33.32
N LYS A 322 4.88 -25.55 34.10
CA LYS A 322 4.34 -25.42 35.46
C LYS A 322 2.82 -25.30 35.49
N ILE A 323 2.23 -24.55 34.55
CA ILE A 323 0.76 -24.44 34.45
C ILE A 323 0.16 -25.79 34.08
N TYR A 324 0.74 -26.48 33.09
CA TYR A 324 0.26 -27.80 32.67
C TYR A 324 0.37 -28.84 33.80
N ALA A 325 1.49 -28.84 34.54
CA ALA A 325 1.69 -29.75 35.67
C ALA A 325 0.74 -29.48 36.84
N ALA A 326 0.40 -28.20 37.12
CA ALA A 326 -0.44 -27.83 38.25
C ALA A 326 -1.94 -27.89 37.95
N GLU A 327 -2.37 -27.55 36.73
CA GLU A 327 -3.77 -27.32 36.38
C GLU A 327 -4.24 -28.12 35.14
N GLY A 328 -3.33 -28.85 34.48
CA GLY A 328 -3.62 -29.60 33.25
C GLY A 328 -3.97 -28.71 32.05
N THR A 329 -4.60 -29.33 31.05
CA THR A 329 -5.11 -28.65 29.83
C THR A 329 -6.17 -27.59 30.15
N ALA A 330 -6.94 -27.80 31.22
CA ALA A 330 -7.92 -26.84 31.71
C ALA A 330 -7.30 -25.51 32.13
N GLY A 331 -6.09 -25.53 32.71
CA GLY A 331 -5.39 -24.34 33.18
C GLY A 331 -4.95 -23.41 32.05
N ILE A 332 -4.40 -23.98 30.97
CA ILE A 332 -3.93 -23.22 29.80
C ILE A 332 -5.07 -22.65 28.94
N TYR A 333 -6.33 -23.04 29.18
CA TYR A 333 -7.54 -22.47 28.55
C TYR A 333 -8.43 -21.68 29.52
N LYS A 334 -7.93 -21.30 30.70
CA LYS A 334 -8.69 -20.47 31.65
C LYS A 334 -9.11 -19.14 31.03
N GLY A 335 -10.41 -18.84 31.11
CA GLY A 335 -11.01 -17.61 30.56
C GLY A 335 -11.37 -17.67 29.07
N PHE A 336 -11.11 -18.78 28.37
CA PHE A 336 -11.26 -18.90 26.91
C PHE A 336 -12.66 -18.49 26.43
N TRP A 337 -13.70 -19.06 27.04
CA TRP A 337 -15.09 -18.82 26.65
C TRP A 337 -15.50 -17.35 26.78
N VAL A 338 -15.10 -16.68 27.86
CA VAL A 338 -15.36 -15.24 28.05
C VAL A 338 -14.62 -14.43 26.99
N SER A 339 -13.36 -14.79 26.74
CA SER A 339 -12.52 -14.17 25.73
C SER A 339 -13.17 -14.29 24.34
N SER A 340 -13.72 -15.45 23.99
CA SER A 340 -14.29 -15.74 22.66
C SER A 340 -15.42 -14.78 22.25
N PHE A 341 -16.17 -14.20 23.19
CA PHE A 341 -17.17 -13.16 22.88
C PHE A 341 -16.57 -11.92 22.21
N GLN A 342 -15.28 -11.63 22.44
CA GLN A 342 -14.59 -10.54 21.75
C GLN A 342 -14.50 -10.75 20.24
N ILE A 343 -14.68 -11.99 19.72
CA ILE A 343 -14.77 -12.24 18.27
C ILE A 343 -16.00 -11.53 17.70
N VAL A 344 -17.13 -11.60 18.39
CA VAL A 344 -18.37 -10.91 17.99
C VAL A 344 -18.17 -9.39 18.06
N SER A 345 -17.45 -8.89 19.06
CA SER A 345 -17.12 -7.45 19.17
C SER A 345 -16.31 -6.92 17.98
N ARG A 346 -15.59 -7.76 17.24
CA ARG A 346 -14.89 -7.34 16.01
C ARG A 346 -15.87 -6.98 14.90
N LEU A 347 -17.06 -7.59 14.84
CA LEU A 347 -18.10 -7.22 13.87
C LEU A 347 -18.57 -5.79 14.11
N VAL A 348 -18.68 -5.38 15.38
CA VAL A 348 -19.00 -3.99 15.75
C VAL A 348 -17.91 -3.05 15.25
N TYR A 349 -16.64 -3.38 15.48
CA TYR A 349 -15.51 -2.60 14.95
C TYR A 349 -15.60 -2.40 13.43
N PHE A 350 -15.76 -3.50 12.67
CA PHE A 350 -15.85 -3.43 11.21
C PHE A 350 -17.05 -2.60 10.74
N SER A 351 -18.23 -2.80 11.37
CA SER A 351 -19.43 -2.03 11.04
C SER A 351 -19.24 -0.54 11.31
N THR A 352 -18.68 -0.16 12.46
CA THR A 352 -18.38 1.24 12.79
C THR A 352 -17.37 1.85 11.81
N TYR A 353 -16.33 1.10 11.44
CA TYR A 353 -15.31 1.56 10.49
C TYR A 353 -15.95 1.90 9.12
N GLU A 354 -16.73 0.98 8.56
CA GLU A 354 -17.36 1.19 7.25
C GLU A 354 -18.42 2.32 7.29
N GLN A 355 -19.27 2.36 8.31
CA GLN A 355 -20.26 3.42 8.47
C GLN A 355 -19.59 4.80 8.60
N THR A 356 -18.51 4.91 9.37
CA THR A 356 -17.78 6.18 9.52
C THR A 356 -17.14 6.61 8.20
N ARG A 357 -16.55 5.68 7.43
CA ARG A 357 -16.01 6.00 6.10
C ARG A 357 -17.09 6.49 5.14
N HIS A 358 -18.25 5.85 5.14
CA HIS A 358 -19.39 6.24 4.31
C HIS A 358 -19.87 7.65 4.68
N LEU A 359 -20.04 7.95 5.97
CA LEU A 359 -20.41 9.28 6.45
C LEU A 359 -19.40 10.36 6.02
N LEU A 360 -18.09 10.12 6.20
CA LEU A 360 -17.06 11.07 5.81
C LEU A 360 -17.01 11.32 4.30
N TYR A 361 -17.36 10.31 3.49
CA TYR A 361 -17.50 10.48 2.05
C TYR A 361 -18.69 11.38 1.71
N THR A 362 -19.84 11.20 2.37
CA THR A 362 -21.01 12.08 2.22
C THR A 362 -20.71 13.52 2.63
N PHE A 363 -19.83 13.73 3.61
CA PHE A 363 -19.32 15.07 4.01
C PHE A 363 -18.22 15.62 3.08
N ASN A 364 -18.03 15.04 1.89
CA ASN A 364 -17.12 15.51 0.84
C ASN A 364 -15.61 15.48 1.21
N ILE A 365 -15.21 14.70 2.22
CA ILE A 365 -13.79 14.46 2.53
C ILE A 365 -13.28 13.37 1.57
N ARG A 366 -12.69 13.78 0.45
CA ARG A 366 -12.23 12.85 -0.61
C ARG A 366 -10.87 12.19 -0.33
N GLN A 367 -10.09 12.73 0.61
CA GLN A 367 -8.76 12.20 0.95
C GLN A 367 -8.86 10.83 1.63
N ASN A 368 -8.35 9.79 0.98
CA ASN A 368 -8.49 8.41 1.47
C ASN A 368 -7.79 8.16 2.81
N HIS A 369 -6.62 8.76 3.03
CA HIS A 369 -5.84 8.60 4.25
C HIS A 369 -6.56 9.21 5.47
N VAL A 370 -7.16 10.40 5.33
CA VAL A 370 -7.94 11.05 6.39
C VAL A 370 -9.16 10.21 6.77
N ARG A 371 -9.91 9.72 5.78
CA ARG A 371 -11.08 8.85 6.03
C ARG A 371 -10.69 7.58 6.77
N ALA A 372 -9.60 6.93 6.36
CA ALA A 372 -9.10 5.72 7.01
C ALA A 372 -8.70 5.98 8.46
N LEU A 373 -8.00 7.09 8.73
CA LEU A 373 -7.55 7.46 10.07
C LEU A 373 -8.72 7.75 11.01
N VAL A 374 -9.67 8.61 10.59
CA VAL A 374 -10.82 9.00 11.41
C VAL A 374 -11.73 7.79 11.65
N ALA A 375 -12.03 7.01 10.61
CA ALA A 375 -12.85 5.80 10.75
C ALA A 375 -12.17 4.74 11.62
N GLY A 376 -10.86 4.53 11.47
CA GLY A 376 -10.09 3.61 12.32
C GLY A 376 -10.09 4.04 13.79
N THR A 377 -9.98 5.34 14.05
CA THR A 377 -10.03 5.90 15.41
C THR A 377 -11.42 5.72 16.03
N ALA A 378 -12.49 6.09 15.32
CA ALA A 378 -13.86 5.90 15.78
C ALA A 378 -14.19 4.43 16.04
N ALA A 379 -13.83 3.54 15.09
CA ALA A 379 -14.01 2.11 15.24
C ALA A 379 -13.23 1.54 16.43
N SER A 380 -12.01 2.02 16.68
CA SER A 380 -11.22 1.59 17.84
C SER A 380 -11.86 1.97 19.17
N VAL A 381 -12.40 3.19 19.27
CA VAL A 381 -13.12 3.67 20.46
C VAL A 381 -14.34 2.79 20.74
N VAL A 382 -15.20 2.58 19.74
CA VAL A 382 -16.42 1.76 19.90
C VAL A 382 -16.07 0.29 20.12
N GLY A 383 -15.14 -0.26 19.35
CA GLY A 383 -14.71 -1.65 19.46
C GLY A 383 -14.12 -1.98 20.83
N GLN A 384 -13.27 -1.11 21.39
CA GLN A 384 -12.73 -1.31 22.74
C GLN A 384 -13.81 -1.25 23.81
N ALA A 385 -14.85 -0.42 23.65
CA ALA A 385 -15.96 -0.39 24.60
C ALA A 385 -16.68 -1.74 24.67
N CYS A 386 -16.84 -2.43 23.54
CA CYS A 386 -17.43 -3.77 23.51
C CYS A 386 -16.47 -4.87 24.03
N ILE A 387 -15.16 -4.76 23.74
CA ILE A 387 -14.17 -5.81 24.06
C ILE A 387 -13.83 -5.84 25.55
N LEU A 388 -13.72 -4.66 26.19
CA LEU A 388 -13.10 -4.53 27.50
C LEU A 388 -13.80 -5.27 28.66
N PRO A 389 -15.14 -5.27 28.78
CA PRO A 389 -15.79 -6.02 29.84
C PRO A 389 -15.43 -7.51 29.84
N PHE A 390 -15.38 -8.11 28.65
CA PHE A 390 -14.98 -9.50 28.48
C PHE A 390 -13.48 -9.71 28.72
N ASP A 391 -12.65 -8.77 28.28
CA ASP A 391 -11.20 -8.83 28.48
C ASP A 391 -10.82 -8.75 29.97
N VAL A 392 -11.39 -7.81 30.72
CA VAL A 392 -11.13 -7.66 32.16
C VAL A 392 -11.54 -8.92 32.92
N VAL A 393 -12.73 -9.48 32.66
CA VAL A 393 -13.18 -10.72 33.32
C VAL A 393 -12.29 -11.91 32.94
N SER A 394 -11.93 -12.04 31.65
CA SER A 394 -11.05 -13.10 31.16
C SER A 394 -9.66 -13.02 31.80
N GLN A 395 -9.08 -11.83 31.94
CA GLN A 395 -7.79 -11.65 32.60
C GLN A 395 -7.81 -12.04 34.08
N HIS A 396 -8.87 -11.70 34.82
CA HIS A 396 -9.01 -12.16 36.20
C HIS A 396 -9.06 -13.69 36.28
N LEU A 397 -9.77 -14.35 35.35
CA LEU A 397 -9.81 -15.82 35.25
C LEU A 397 -8.44 -16.44 34.94
N MET A 398 -7.64 -15.84 34.05
CA MET A 398 -6.31 -16.35 33.66
C MET A 398 -5.32 -16.36 34.84
N VAL A 399 -5.48 -15.45 35.79
CA VAL A 399 -4.54 -15.25 36.90
C VAL A 399 -4.85 -16.15 38.09
N LEU A 400 -6.11 -16.55 38.28
CA LEU A 400 -6.50 -17.50 39.32
C LEU A 400 -5.66 -18.78 39.22
N GLY A 401 -5.24 -19.31 40.38
CA GLY A 401 -4.36 -20.48 40.47
C GLY A 401 -2.86 -20.15 40.43
N GLN A 402 -2.47 -18.92 40.11
CA GLN A 402 -1.06 -18.55 40.12
C GLN A 402 -0.54 -18.49 41.56
N GLN A 403 0.47 -19.30 41.88
CA GLN A 403 1.12 -19.24 43.19
C GLN A 403 2.02 -18.00 43.30
N LYS A 404 1.97 -17.31 44.43
CA LYS A 404 2.87 -16.21 44.79
C LYS A 404 3.79 -16.68 45.89
N GLN A 405 5.09 -16.80 45.61
CA GLN A 405 6.10 -16.92 46.66
C GLN A 405 6.23 -15.56 47.36
N SER A 406 6.09 -15.57 48.68
CA SER A 406 6.46 -14.42 49.52
C SER A 406 7.98 -14.39 49.67
N SER A 407 8.54 -13.20 49.96
CA SER A 407 9.97 -12.94 50.18
C SER A 407 10.72 -14.09 50.86
N PRO A 408 11.98 -14.40 50.49
CA PRO A 408 12.75 -15.53 51.04
C PRO A 408 12.86 -15.54 52.58
N ASN A 409 12.62 -14.40 53.25
CA ASN A 409 12.67 -14.29 54.72
C ASN A 409 11.30 -14.44 55.42
N ALA A 410 10.20 -14.64 54.70
CA ALA A 410 8.86 -14.81 55.27
C ALA A 410 8.39 -16.26 55.13
N GLY A 411 8.99 -17.14 55.93
CA GLY A 411 8.57 -18.52 56.20
C GLY A 411 7.61 -19.17 55.20
N GLY A 412 8.05 -19.43 53.97
CA GLY A 412 7.45 -20.41 53.04
C GLY A 412 5.95 -20.32 52.71
N VAL A 413 5.20 -19.29 53.11
CA VAL A 413 3.76 -19.24 52.85
C VAL A 413 3.51 -18.87 51.39
N VAL A 414 3.22 -19.90 50.58
CA VAL A 414 2.76 -19.77 49.20
C VAL A 414 1.31 -19.26 49.22
N ARG A 415 1.08 -18.00 48.84
CA ARG A 415 -0.28 -17.45 48.71
C ARG A 415 -0.72 -17.50 47.26
N GLU A 416 -1.92 -17.98 47.01
CA GLU A 416 -2.51 -18.01 45.67
C GLU A 416 -2.93 -16.59 45.24
N VAL A 417 -2.66 -16.20 43.99
CA VAL A 417 -3.04 -14.90 43.44
C VAL A 417 -4.54 -14.91 43.20
N ASN A 418 -5.27 -14.29 44.12
CA ASN A 418 -6.71 -14.11 44.06
C ASN A 418 -7.05 -12.64 44.33
N PRO A 419 -6.92 -11.75 43.33
CA PRO A 419 -7.07 -10.30 43.51
C PRO A 419 -8.47 -9.90 44.02
N LEU A 420 -9.47 -10.74 43.75
CA LEU A 420 -10.85 -10.51 44.16
C LEU A 420 -11.24 -11.28 45.44
N ASN A 421 -10.34 -12.12 45.98
CA ASN A 421 -10.59 -12.95 47.16
C ASN A 421 -11.88 -13.78 47.07
N ILE A 422 -12.06 -14.48 45.95
CA ILE A 422 -13.23 -15.33 45.65
C ILE A 422 -12.90 -16.79 45.95
N ASP A 423 -13.81 -17.53 46.57
CA ASP A 423 -13.67 -18.99 46.68
C ASP A 423 -14.13 -19.67 45.39
N TYR A 424 -13.20 -20.34 44.71
CA TYR A 424 -13.45 -21.00 43.42
C TYR A 424 -13.15 -22.49 43.41
N LYS A 425 -12.67 -23.08 44.52
CA LYS A 425 -12.31 -24.49 44.55
C LYS A 425 -13.57 -25.36 44.48
N GLY A 426 -13.58 -26.35 43.58
CA GLY A 426 -14.72 -27.26 43.39
C GLY A 426 -15.94 -26.67 42.66
N LYS A 427 -15.92 -25.38 42.27
CA LYS A 427 -17.05 -24.74 41.56
C LYS A 427 -16.93 -24.88 40.04
N SER A 428 -18.08 -24.92 39.36
CA SER A 428 -18.14 -24.86 37.90
C SER A 428 -17.55 -23.54 37.37
N ARG A 429 -16.88 -23.59 36.20
CA ARG A 429 -16.25 -22.43 35.56
C ARG A 429 -17.22 -21.28 35.30
N PHE A 430 -18.48 -21.60 35.01
CA PHE A 430 -19.53 -20.60 34.83
C PHE A 430 -19.82 -19.83 36.12
N ILE A 431 -19.89 -20.54 37.25
CA ILE A 431 -20.12 -19.96 38.57
C ILE A 431 -18.95 -19.04 38.93
N VAL A 432 -17.70 -19.51 38.75
CA VAL A 432 -16.50 -18.70 39.00
C VAL A 432 -16.49 -17.42 38.15
N THR A 433 -16.85 -17.53 36.86
CA THR A 433 -16.94 -16.37 35.97
C THR A 433 -17.99 -15.37 36.44
N LYS A 434 -19.18 -15.85 36.83
CA LYS A 434 -20.26 -15.01 37.37
C LYS A 434 -19.85 -14.34 38.68
N GLU A 435 -19.18 -15.07 39.58
CA GLU A 435 -18.68 -14.53 40.84
C GLU A 435 -17.63 -13.42 40.63
N ILE A 436 -16.73 -13.58 39.65
CA ILE A 436 -15.77 -12.53 39.26
C ILE A 436 -16.50 -11.29 38.75
N ALA A 437 -17.43 -11.45 37.81
CA ALA A 437 -18.19 -10.33 37.26
C ALA A 437 -18.98 -9.60 38.36
N LEU A 438 -19.64 -10.35 39.25
CA LEU A 438 -20.35 -9.78 40.40
C LEU A 438 -19.40 -9.11 41.40
N ALA A 439 -18.21 -9.66 41.65
CA ALA A 439 -17.21 -9.06 42.54
C ALA A 439 -16.61 -7.77 41.97
N ILE A 440 -16.49 -7.65 40.64
CA ILE A 440 -16.11 -6.40 39.96
C ILE A 440 -17.25 -5.40 40.13
N PHE A 441 -18.48 -5.77 39.77
CA PHE A 441 -19.65 -4.90 39.83
C PHE A 441 -19.94 -4.39 41.26
N ARG A 442 -19.93 -5.27 42.26
CA ARG A 442 -20.23 -4.89 43.66
C ARG A 442 -19.21 -3.92 44.25
N ARG A 443 -17.95 -3.99 43.81
CA ARG A 443 -16.86 -3.23 44.43
C ARG A 443 -16.52 -1.94 43.67
N GLU A 444 -16.86 -1.86 42.38
CA GLU A 444 -16.46 -0.75 41.50
C GLU A 444 -17.57 -0.28 40.54
N GLY A 445 -18.72 -0.94 40.56
CA GLY A 445 -19.79 -0.69 39.60
C GLY A 445 -19.40 -1.05 38.17
N ILE A 446 -20.04 -0.36 37.22
CA ILE A 446 -19.86 -0.58 35.78
C ILE A 446 -18.45 -0.15 35.34
N LEU A 447 -17.89 0.91 35.94
CA LEU A 447 -16.57 1.44 35.56
C LEU A 447 -15.43 0.43 35.79
N GLY A 448 -15.61 -0.53 36.71
CA GLY A 448 -14.63 -1.60 36.93
C GLY A 448 -14.39 -2.49 35.69
N PHE A 449 -15.40 -2.66 34.83
CA PHE A 449 -15.28 -3.43 33.58
C PHE A 449 -14.53 -2.68 32.47
N TYR A 450 -14.45 -1.35 32.57
CA TYR A 450 -13.77 -0.47 31.61
C TYR A 450 -12.40 -0.01 32.11
N ARG A 451 -11.87 -0.67 33.14
CA ARG A 451 -10.57 -0.32 33.67
C ARG A 451 -9.48 -0.48 32.60
N GLY A 452 -8.66 0.55 32.47
CA GLY A 452 -7.57 0.57 31.48
C GLY A 452 -8.08 0.80 30.05
N TYR A 453 -9.27 1.41 29.87
CA TYR A 453 -9.81 1.77 28.56
C TYR A 453 -8.81 2.59 27.73
N PHE A 454 -8.34 3.72 28.27
CA PHE A 454 -7.35 4.57 27.59
C PHE A 454 -6.01 3.86 27.38
N THR A 455 -5.56 3.04 28.33
CA THR A 455 -4.33 2.24 28.17
C THR A 455 -4.49 1.18 27.10
N SER A 456 -5.69 0.63 26.92
CA SER A 456 -6.00 -0.31 25.83
C SER A 456 -5.98 0.39 24.49
N LEU A 457 -6.56 1.58 24.37
CA LEU A 457 -6.46 2.40 23.15
C LEU A 457 -5.01 2.75 22.81
N ALA A 458 -4.24 3.20 23.81
CA ALA A 458 -2.82 3.51 23.68
C ALA A 458 -1.94 2.28 23.35
N MET A 459 -2.47 1.07 23.57
CA MET A 459 -1.82 -0.18 23.16
C MET A 459 -2.22 -0.55 21.73
N PHE A 460 -3.51 -0.66 21.45
CA PHE A 460 -3.99 -1.23 20.18
C PHE A 460 -3.79 -0.29 18.99
N ALA A 461 -4.08 1.01 19.12
CA ALA A 461 -3.99 1.93 17.99
C ALA A 461 -2.55 2.10 17.49
N PRO A 462 -1.54 2.35 18.35
CA PRO A 462 -0.15 2.38 17.90
C PRO A 462 0.35 1.02 17.42
N ASN A 463 -0.06 -0.09 18.05
CA ASN A 463 0.33 -1.43 17.59
C ASN A 463 -0.16 -1.72 16.17
N SER A 464 -1.39 -1.33 15.83
CA SER A 464 -1.92 -1.45 14.47
C SER A 464 -1.18 -0.55 13.48
N ALA A 465 -0.88 0.70 13.85
CA ALA A 465 -0.11 1.60 13.00
C ALA A 465 1.30 1.06 12.72
N LEU A 466 2.00 0.58 13.76
CA LEU A 466 3.32 -0.04 13.62
C LEU A 466 3.24 -1.28 12.72
N TRP A 467 2.22 -2.13 12.88
CA TRP A 467 2.06 -3.32 12.04
C TRP A 467 1.98 -2.96 10.56
N TRP A 468 1.12 -2.01 10.17
CA TRP A 468 0.98 -1.59 8.77
C TRP A 468 2.23 -0.92 8.21
N ASN A 469 2.91 -0.08 9.00
CA ASN A 469 4.15 0.57 8.57
C ASN A 469 5.27 -0.46 8.36
N PHE A 470 5.51 -1.34 9.33
CA PHE A 470 6.53 -2.37 9.19
C PHE A 470 6.17 -3.40 8.11
N TYR A 471 4.90 -3.74 7.96
CA TYR A 471 4.43 -4.60 6.87
C TYR A 471 4.87 -4.03 5.51
N GLN A 472 4.64 -2.73 5.27
CA GLN A 472 5.08 -2.08 4.03
C GLN A 472 6.60 -2.11 3.87
N VAL A 473 7.36 -1.72 4.90
CA VAL A 473 8.82 -1.73 4.85
C VAL A 473 9.40 -3.11 4.56
N PHE A 474 8.85 -4.16 5.19
CA PHE A 474 9.30 -5.53 4.96
C PHE A 474 8.83 -6.08 3.60
N GLN A 475 7.65 -5.67 3.12
CA GLN A 475 7.18 -6.02 1.79
C GLN A 475 8.14 -5.43 0.73
N ASP A 476 8.48 -4.15 0.84
CA ASP A 476 9.42 -3.47 -0.05
C ASP A 476 10.81 -4.13 -0.04
N LEU A 477 11.28 -4.55 1.14
CA LEU A 477 12.56 -5.24 1.29
C LEU A 477 12.53 -6.65 0.66
N LEU A 478 11.46 -7.41 0.86
CA LEU A 478 11.31 -8.74 0.32
C LEU A 478 11.19 -8.74 -1.20
N ASP A 479 10.53 -7.74 -1.78
CA ASP A 479 10.39 -7.62 -3.24
C ASP A 479 11.74 -7.31 -3.93
N VAL A 480 12.73 -6.77 -3.20
CA VAL A 480 14.12 -6.60 -3.69
C VAL A 480 14.95 -7.87 -3.54
N ILE A 481 14.71 -8.66 -2.49
CA ILE A 481 15.53 -9.83 -2.14
C ILE A 481 15.04 -11.11 -2.83
N LEU A 482 13.73 -11.27 -2.99
CA LEU A 482 13.12 -12.50 -3.50
C LEU A 482 13.09 -12.54 -5.04
N PRO A 483 13.32 -13.70 -5.66
CA PRO A 483 13.17 -13.87 -7.11
C PRO A 483 11.75 -13.59 -7.60
N GLU A 484 11.60 -13.13 -8.85
CA GLU A 484 10.32 -12.78 -9.49
C GLU A 484 9.28 -13.91 -9.49
N ASN A 485 9.70 -15.17 -9.36
CA ASN A 485 8.82 -16.34 -9.31
C ASN A 485 8.27 -16.66 -7.91
N THR A 486 8.54 -15.85 -6.89
CA THR A 486 8.07 -16.13 -5.53
C THR A 486 6.59 -15.82 -5.38
N SER A 487 5.83 -16.72 -4.76
CA SER A 487 4.40 -16.52 -4.52
C SER A 487 4.14 -15.23 -3.73
N SER A 488 3.23 -14.40 -4.22
CA SER A 488 2.80 -13.16 -3.55
C SER A 488 2.29 -13.42 -2.13
N LEU A 489 1.55 -14.52 -1.93
CA LEU A 489 1.04 -14.91 -0.61
C LEU A 489 2.17 -15.21 0.38
N LEU A 490 3.24 -15.88 -0.08
CA LEU A 490 4.40 -16.18 0.76
C LEU A 490 5.12 -14.90 1.18
N SER A 491 5.36 -13.98 0.25
CA SER A 491 5.95 -12.67 0.54
C SER A 491 5.13 -11.90 1.58
N GLN A 492 3.80 -11.82 1.40
CA GLN A 492 2.88 -11.17 2.34
C GLN A 492 2.89 -11.83 3.73
N CYS A 493 2.98 -13.16 3.79
CA CYS A 493 3.07 -13.88 5.07
C CYS A 493 4.36 -13.55 5.83
N ILE A 494 5.50 -13.47 5.14
CA ILE A 494 6.78 -13.12 5.76
C ILE A 494 6.75 -11.66 6.21
N ALA A 495 6.32 -10.74 5.36
CA ALA A 495 6.21 -9.31 5.69
C ALA A 495 5.28 -9.07 6.89
N GLY A 496 4.10 -9.70 6.89
CA GLY A 496 3.12 -9.60 7.96
C GLY A 496 3.60 -10.16 9.29
N THR A 497 4.34 -11.26 9.26
CA THR A 497 4.95 -11.87 10.44
C THR A 497 6.07 -11.00 11.01
N LEU A 498 6.96 -10.46 10.16
CA LEU A 498 8.02 -9.54 10.59
C LEU A 498 7.45 -8.23 11.15
N GLY A 499 6.40 -7.69 10.53
CA GLY A 499 5.69 -6.51 11.03
C GLY A 499 5.02 -6.77 12.38
N GLY A 500 4.39 -7.94 12.55
CA GLY A 500 3.85 -8.41 13.82
C GLY A 500 4.91 -8.49 14.91
N PHE A 501 6.05 -9.09 14.60
CA PHE A 501 7.18 -9.22 15.50
C PHE A 501 7.73 -7.85 15.95
N ALA A 502 7.99 -6.94 15.01
CA ALA A 502 8.50 -5.60 15.31
C ALA A 502 7.53 -4.80 16.20
N GLY A 503 6.24 -4.81 15.86
CA GLY A 503 5.20 -4.18 16.68
C GLY A 503 5.10 -4.79 18.08
N ALA A 504 5.22 -6.11 18.19
CA ALA A 504 5.20 -6.82 19.46
C ALA A 504 6.36 -6.40 20.39
N VAL A 505 7.58 -6.24 19.84
CA VAL A 505 8.76 -5.79 20.60
C VAL A 505 8.58 -4.37 21.12
N ILE A 506 8.20 -3.44 20.24
CA ILE A 506 8.07 -2.02 20.58
C ILE A 506 6.96 -1.79 21.61
N MET A 507 5.82 -2.46 21.44
CA MET A 507 4.64 -2.25 22.30
C MET A 507 4.60 -3.12 23.55
N ASN A 508 5.63 -3.95 23.82
CA ASN A 508 5.64 -4.84 24.97
C ASN A 508 5.49 -4.09 26.33
N PRO A 509 6.19 -2.97 26.59
CA PRO A 509 6.03 -2.23 27.86
C PRO A 509 4.60 -1.74 28.10
N VAL A 510 3.96 -1.21 27.07
CA VAL A 510 2.58 -0.67 27.15
C VAL A 510 1.58 -1.79 27.44
N ASP A 511 1.78 -2.97 26.85
CA ASP A 511 0.96 -4.16 27.10
C ASP A 511 1.10 -4.67 28.55
N ILE A 512 2.30 -4.66 29.13
CA ILE A 512 2.51 -5.03 30.53
C ILE A 512 1.78 -4.06 31.46
N ILE A 513 1.89 -2.75 31.19
CA ILE A 513 1.21 -1.71 31.97
C ILE A 513 -0.32 -1.91 31.89
N ARG A 514 -0.85 -2.15 30.68
CA ARG A 514 -2.27 -2.44 30.44
C ARG A 514 -2.75 -3.63 31.28
N SER A 515 -2.11 -4.79 31.15
CA SER A 515 -2.47 -6.01 31.87
C SER A 515 -2.44 -5.81 33.38
N ARG A 516 -1.45 -5.07 33.89
CA ARG A 516 -1.36 -4.78 35.33
C ARG A 516 -2.44 -3.83 35.82
N ILE A 517 -2.83 -2.82 35.03
CA ILE A 517 -3.94 -1.92 35.37
C ILE A 517 -5.24 -2.71 35.39
N GLN A 518 -5.54 -3.50 34.36
CA GLN A 518 -6.80 -4.25 34.27
C GLN A 518 -7.03 -5.16 35.50
N ILE A 519 -5.97 -5.75 36.06
CA ILE A 519 -6.06 -6.63 37.23
C ILE A 519 -5.87 -5.90 38.56
N ASN A 520 -4.96 -4.93 38.66
CA ASN A 520 -4.68 -4.24 39.92
C ASN A 520 -5.47 -2.94 40.06
N ARG A 521 -6.25 -2.85 41.13
CA ARG A 521 -7.40 -1.94 41.20
C ARG A 521 -7.12 -0.45 41.34
N LYS A 522 -5.95 -0.08 41.82
CA LYS A 522 -5.72 1.25 42.39
C LYS A 522 -4.73 2.11 41.63
N ARG A 523 -4.37 1.77 40.39
CA ARG A 523 -3.21 2.41 39.74
C ARG A 523 -3.56 3.09 38.44
N SER A 524 -3.16 4.34 38.34
CA SER A 524 -3.13 5.07 37.06
C SER A 524 -2.03 4.54 36.15
N PHE A 525 -2.04 4.94 34.88
CA PHE A 525 -0.97 4.60 33.94
C PHE A 525 0.40 5.03 34.45
N LEU A 526 0.52 6.26 34.95
CA LEU A 526 1.78 6.81 35.41
C LEU A 526 2.28 6.13 36.69
N GLU A 527 1.38 5.87 37.62
CA GLU A 527 1.71 5.16 38.87
C GLU A 527 2.13 3.71 38.60
N THR A 528 1.41 3.01 37.72
CA THR A 528 1.78 1.65 37.30
C THR A 528 3.13 1.64 36.61
N SER A 529 3.40 2.62 35.75
CA SER A 529 4.68 2.74 35.03
C SER A 529 5.84 2.98 35.99
N ARG A 530 5.70 3.91 36.95
CA ARG A 530 6.73 4.20 37.97
C ARG A 530 7.02 2.99 38.85
N LEU A 531 5.97 2.30 39.30
CA LEU A 531 6.15 1.12 40.13
C LEU A 531 6.73 -0.05 39.33
N LEU A 532 6.32 -0.23 38.08
CA LEU A 532 6.90 -1.25 37.22
C LEU A 532 8.39 -0.97 36.96
N TRP A 533 8.75 0.31 36.77
CA TRP A 533 10.15 0.74 36.66
C TRP A 533 10.94 0.45 37.94
N ALA A 534 10.36 0.73 39.11
CA ALA A 534 10.99 0.41 40.39
C ALA A 534 11.12 -1.10 40.65
N GLU A 535 10.18 -1.92 40.17
CA GLU A 535 10.20 -3.38 40.35
C GLU A 535 11.12 -4.11 39.36
N GLU A 536 11.21 -3.66 38.11
CA GLU A 536 11.82 -4.43 37.01
C GLU A 536 12.94 -3.69 36.27
N GLY A 537 13.03 -2.35 36.37
CA GLY A 537 13.95 -1.53 35.58
C GLY A 537 13.88 -1.84 34.07
N PHE A 538 15.02 -2.15 33.45
CA PHE A 538 15.08 -2.57 32.04
C PHE A 538 14.47 -3.95 31.75
N GLY A 539 14.13 -4.73 32.78
CA GLY A 539 13.44 -6.02 32.65
C GLY A 539 12.06 -5.90 31.99
N ILE A 540 11.43 -4.72 32.02
CA ILE A 540 10.13 -4.42 31.41
C ILE A 540 10.11 -4.79 29.93
N PHE A 541 11.18 -4.48 29.19
CA PHE A 541 11.22 -4.72 27.75
C PHE A 541 11.22 -6.22 27.41
N LYS A 542 11.79 -7.06 28.29
CA LYS A 542 11.96 -8.51 28.05
C LYS A 542 10.84 -9.36 28.68
N LYS A 543 10.14 -8.83 29.69
CA LYS A 543 9.14 -9.57 30.45
C LYS A 543 7.96 -10.00 29.56
N GLY A 544 7.76 -11.31 29.44
CA GLY A 544 6.69 -11.88 28.59
C GLY A 544 6.89 -11.70 27.08
N LEU A 545 8.04 -11.14 26.65
CA LEU A 545 8.29 -10.80 25.25
C LEU A 545 8.28 -12.03 24.34
N SER A 546 8.87 -13.15 24.77
CA SER A 546 8.90 -14.38 23.98
C SER A 546 7.50 -14.90 23.67
N ALA A 547 6.65 -15.01 24.70
CA ALA A 547 5.25 -15.42 24.52
C ALA A 547 4.47 -14.46 23.61
N ARG A 548 4.71 -13.14 23.73
CA ARG A 548 4.09 -12.11 22.89
C ARG A 548 4.55 -12.21 21.42
N CYS A 549 5.85 -12.39 21.18
CA CYS A 549 6.41 -12.52 19.83
C CYS A 549 5.90 -13.78 19.16
N THR A 550 5.96 -14.94 19.83
CA THR A 550 5.43 -16.20 19.30
C THR A 550 3.93 -16.08 19.00
N GLN A 551 3.16 -15.48 19.90
CA GLN A 551 1.75 -15.20 19.66
C GLN A 551 1.53 -14.31 18.43
N SER A 552 2.30 -13.24 18.27
CA SER A 552 2.15 -12.32 17.14
C SER A 552 2.52 -12.96 15.81
N VAL A 553 3.60 -13.74 15.78
CA VAL A 553 4.06 -14.47 14.59
C VAL A 553 2.98 -15.44 14.11
N ILE A 554 2.45 -16.24 15.05
CA ILE A 554 1.39 -17.21 14.73
C ILE A 554 0.12 -16.49 14.28
N PHE A 555 -0.28 -15.42 14.97
CA PHE A 555 -1.46 -14.64 14.61
C PHE A 555 -1.34 -14.03 13.20
N SER A 556 -0.22 -13.37 12.90
CA SER A 556 0.01 -12.71 11.61
C SER A 556 0.08 -13.71 10.45
N LEU A 557 0.73 -14.86 10.65
CA LEU A 557 0.75 -15.91 9.64
C LEU A 557 -0.66 -16.47 9.39
N SER A 558 -1.38 -16.86 10.45
CA SER A 558 -2.69 -17.48 10.31
C SER A 558 -3.75 -16.52 9.80
N ILE A 559 -3.68 -15.22 10.17
CA ILE A 559 -4.66 -14.25 9.69
C ILE A 559 -4.45 -13.97 8.21
N ILE A 560 -3.22 -13.80 7.71
CA ILE A 560 -2.98 -13.53 6.28
C ILE A 560 -3.36 -14.75 5.45
N PHE A 561 -2.86 -15.92 5.82
CA PHE A 561 -3.18 -17.16 5.13
C PHE A 561 -4.69 -17.47 5.16
N GLY A 562 -5.31 -17.35 6.34
CA GLY A 562 -6.73 -17.63 6.54
C GLY A 562 -7.63 -16.61 5.85
N TYR A 563 -7.34 -15.32 5.97
CA TYR A 563 -8.12 -14.24 5.36
C TYR A 563 -8.10 -14.34 3.83
N GLU A 564 -6.93 -14.54 3.25
CA GLU A 564 -6.78 -14.64 1.80
C GLU A 564 -7.46 -15.91 1.26
N THR A 565 -7.29 -17.04 1.94
CA THR A 565 -7.98 -18.29 1.58
C THR A 565 -9.50 -18.15 1.67
N ILE A 566 -10.03 -17.53 2.74
CA ILE A 566 -11.47 -17.38 2.94
C ILE A 566 -12.07 -16.42 1.92
N LYS A 567 -11.38 -15.32 1.59
CA LYS A 567 -11.82 -14.43 0.50
C LYS A 567 -11.93 -15.20 -0.80
N ARG A 568 -10.88 -15.92 -1.17
CA ARG A 568 -10.82 -16.75 -2.38
C ARG A 568 -11.98 -17.73 -2.47
N LEU A 569 -12.31 -18.39 -1.36
CA LEU A 569 -13.44 -19.32 -1.28
C LEU A 569 -14.82 -18.63 -1.29
N SER A 570 -14.89 -17.35 -0.90
CA SER A 570 -16.14 -16.60 -0.74
C SER A 570 -16.43 -15.63 -1.89
N VAL A 571 -15.64 -15.62 -2.97
CA VAL A 571 -15.94 -14.84 -4.17
C VAL A 571 -17.21 -15.41 -4.82
N LYS A 572 -18.18 -14.54 -5.15
CA LYS A 572 -19.37 -14.97 -5.88
C LYS A 572 -18.97 -15.51 -7.26
N ASP A 573 -19.70 -16.50 -7.74
CA ASP A 573 -19.36 -17.17 -9.00
C ASP A 573 -19.26 -16.20 -10.19
N GLU A 574 -20.07 -15.14 -10.19
CA GLU A 574 -20.06 -14.06 -11.19
C GLU A 574 -18.76 -13.20 -11.23
N TYR A 575 -17.93 -13.23 -10.18
CA TYR A 575 -16.67 -12.49 -10.10
C TYR A 575 -15.43 -13.39 -10.10
N LYS A 576 -15.56 -14.73 -10.04
CA LYS A 576 -14.40 -15.64 -10.02
C LYS A 576 -13.50 -15.49 -11.24
N ASP A 577 -14.10 -15.29 -12.41
CA ASP A 577 -13.36 -15.06 -13.66
C ASP A 577 -12.75 -13.66 -13.73
N LYS A 578 -13.17 -12.74 -12.86
CA LYS A 578 -12.71 -11.35 -12.75
C LYS A 578 -11.62 -11.14 -11.69
N VAL A 579 -11.23 -12.16 -10.94
CA VAL A 579 -10.19 -12.05 -9.90
C VAL A 579 -8.89 -12.68 -10.42
N THR A 580 -7.76 -12.02 -10.19
CA THR A 580 -6.42 -12.59 -10.44
C THR A 580 -5.97 -13.36 -9.18
N TRP A 581 -5.54 -14.61 -9.37
CA TRP A 581 -5.32 -15.60 -8.29
C TRP A 581 -3.89 -15.65 -7.78
#